data_AF-A0A1F9W8V8-F1
#
_entry.id   AF-A0A1F9W8V8-F1
#
_cell.length_a   1.000
_cell.length_b   1.000
_cell.length_c   1.000
_cell.angle_alpha   90.00
_cell.angle_beta   90.00
_cell.angle_gamma   90.00
#
_symmetry.space_group_name_H-M   'P 1'
#
loop_
_entity.id
_entity.type
_entity.pdbx_description
1 polymer ?
#
loop_
_entity_poly.entity_id
_entity_poly.type
_entity_poly.pdbx_seq_one_letter_code
_entity_poly.pdbx_strand_id
1 'polypeptide(L)'
;MLEINLAGSGGDRVFPVKTVKGGLFRLISLKPRRYNLMTRGEIRGFFAGVARSPVNTADAASVKCRRNSLPAAALRVPKILVFRSLLNAELEDSSCIHQASWFLASALKAGGARVVFSDLKLTLSGEDFERGEELSGLLRENADISFAALTLSESYFRGAEKLARFIKKKLPACRIAVGGIMPSRYPFNVLANLPSADILVRGDGENIFPEAVSILCGSAPVEVVEQKLMGLNGFAYRDSSRIVLSRIDASNAERELDGSRLDFGMLTRRDVAGGGTLYLSRGCMNACSFCVSLNKGGYRAVSTVKAKEWLAAYKERVLELFGSEAGAPARSFGLGFYDDDFFVDKEWALEILGFMKGSGLFVGFLQAAVKSFFRKGRLNQDFLKRLDSSVFRSREVPDKKKTDIFIGTENFSGSELKRLGKGYGYREIKRVAEALSAKKIRQSHHFIMCNAFTRAVDLRKNIAALTALNKTCSPYFDILRPGRLFSFFGTPSYRRAVAAGLSGFINVKDVLSVRGFPEYDYPLVGGDSPAEREADAMLRAVPSRLPSIK
;
A
#
# COMPACT_ATOMS: atom_id res chain seq x y z
N MET A 1 -13.14 -4.45 -26.53
CA MET A 1 -14.07 -3.31 -26.36
C MET A 1 -15.37 -3.88 -25.79
N LEU A 2 -15.83 -3.41 -24.64
CA LEU A 2 -17.08 -3.82 -24.01
C LEU A 2 -17.85 -2.52 -23.74
N GLU A 3 -18.75 -2.17 -24.65
CA GLU A 3 -19.57 -0.97 -24.55
C GLU A 3 -21.01 -1.41 -24.29
N ILE A 4 -21.59 -0.94 -23.18
CA ILE A 4 -22.93 -1.34 -22.74
C ILE A 4 -23.87 -0.20 -23.07
N ASN A 5 -24.57 -0.27 -24.20
CA ASN A 5 -25.61 0.70 -24.52
C ASN A 5 -26.82 0.49 -23.60
N LEU A 6 -27.13 1.52 -22.80
CA LEU A 6 -28.13 1.42 -21.73
C LEU A 6 -29.55 1.81 -22.15
N ALA A 7 -29.77 2.26 -23.39
CA ALA A 7 -31.02 2.89 -23.81
C ALA A 7 -32.00 1.99 -24.61
N GLY A 8 -31.64 0.74 -24.93
CA GLY A 8 -32.47 -0.13 -25.77
C GLY A 8 -33.38 -1.09 -25.00
N SER A 9 -34.70 -1.00 -25.20
CA SER A 9 -35.71 -1.98 -24.78
C SER A 9 -35.96 -3.01 -25.88
N GLY A 10 -35.08 -4.01 -26.02
CA GLY A 10 -35.25 -5.09 -27.00
C GLY A 10 -34.38 -6.31 -26.71
N GLY A 11 -34.88 -7.49 -27.11
CA GLY A 11 -34.21 -8.78 -26.92
C GLY A 11 -32.87 -8.94 -27.66
N ASP A 12 -32.21 -10.08 -27.48
CA ASP A 12 -30.87 -10.37 -28.01
C ASP A 12 -30.79 -10.14 -29.53
N ARG A 13 -29.95 -9.19 -29.96
CA ARG A 13 -29.62 -8.97 -31.38
C ARG A 13 -28.12 -8.81 -31.58
N VAL A 14 -27.62 -9.43 -32.64
CA VAL A 14 -26.24 -9.30 -33.14
C VAL A 14 -26.32 -8.46 -34.41
N PHE A 15 -25.63 -7.32 -34.45
CA PHE A 15 -25.51 -6.53 -35.68
C PHE A 15 -24.06 -6.57 -36.18
N PRO A 16 -23.84 -6.87 -37.47
CA PRO A 16 -22.53 -6.65 -38.08
C PRO A 16 -22.36 -5.15 -38.33
N VAL A 17 -21.26 -4.57 -37.84
CA VAL A 17 -20.86 -3.20 -38.20
C VAL A 17 -19.57 -3.31 -38.99
N LYS A 18 -19.61 -2.96 -40.28
CA LYS A 18 -18.41 -2.81 -41.11
C LYS A 18 -17.75 -1.48 -40.79
N THR A 19 -16.46 -1.51 -40.49
CA THR A 19 -15.62 -0.31 -40.48
C THR A 19 -15.03 -0.08 -41.87
N VAL A 20 -14.64 1.17 -42.15
CA VAL A 20 -14.03 1.61 -43.43
C VAL A 20 -12.72 0.86 -43.75
N LYS A 21 -12.13 0.14 -42.78
CA LYS A 21 -10.87 -0.62 -42.93
C LYS A 21 -11.00 -2.14 -42.75
N GLY A 22 -12.19 -2.71 -42.98
CA GLY A 22 -12.34 -4.16 -43.17
C GLY A 22 -12.14 -5.06 -41.94
N GLY A 23 -11.96 -4.50 -40.74
CA GLY A 23 -11.95 -5.29 -39.50
C GLY A 23 -13.36 -5.75 -39.11
N LEU A 24 -13.54 -7.07 -38.91
CA LEU A 24 -14.79 -7.67 -38.47
C LEU A 24 -14.92 -7.54 -36.94
N PHE A 25 -15.89 -6.74 -36.45
CA PHE A 25 -16.20 -6.63 -35.03
C PHE A 25 -17.46 -7.44 -34.67
N ARG A 26 -17.54 -7.97 -33.44
CA ARG A 26 -18.76 -8.58 -32.87
C ARG A 26 -19.30 -7.70 -31.74
N LEU A 27 -20.51 -7.17 -31.91
CA LEU A 27 -21.34 -6.63 -30.83
C LEU A 27 -22.09 -7.81 -30.18
N ILE A 28 -21.97 -7.99 -28.86
CA ILE A 28 -22.62 -9.12 -28.16
C ILE A 28 -23.66 -8.59 -27.15
N SER A 29 -24.94 -8.88 -27.42
CA SER A 29 -25.96 -8.97 -26.37
C SER A 29 -25.73 -10.27 -25.60
N LEU A 30 -25.36 -10.19 -24.32
CA LEU A 30 -24.99 -11.35 -23.53
C LEU A 30 -26.13 -11.77 -22.59
N LYS A 31 -26.55 -13.03 -22.71
CA LYS A 31 -27.28 -13.75 -21.66
C LYS A 31 -26.37 -14.07 -20.45
N PRO A 32 -26.96 -14.32 -19.26
CA PRO A 32 -26.36 -14.17 -17.93
C PRO A 32 -25.15 -15.06 -17.55
N ARG A 33 -24.69 -15.97 -18.40
CA ARG A 33 -23.73 -17.02 -17.99
C ARG A 33 -22.26 -16.58 -17.86
N ARG A 34 -21.89 -15.34 -18.23
CA ARG A 34 -20.49 -14.87 -18.22
C ARG A 34 -20.10 -13.99 -17.04
N TYR A 35 -21.05 -13.58 -16.22
CA TYR A 35 -20.82 -12.92 -14.94
C TYR A 35 -21.70 -13.63 -13.93
N ASN A 36 -21.17 -14.65 -13.26
CA ASN A 36 -21.92 -15.39 -12.25
C ASN A 36 -22.13 -14.50 -11.03
N LEU A 37 -23.06 -13.53 -11.08
CA LEU A 37 -24.00 -13.20 -9.99
C LEU A 37 -24.86 -11.95 -10.25
N MET A 38 -24.65 -11.14 -11.31
CA MET A 38 -25.51 -9.97 -11.54
C MET A 38 -25.94 -9.80 -13.01
N THR A 39 -27.25 -9.73 -13.22
CA THR A 39 -27.91 -9.27 -14.44
C THR A 39 -27.67 -7.76 -14.64
N ARG A 40 -27.86 -7.27 -15.86
CA ARG A 40 -27.74 -5.83 -16.18
C ARG A 40 -28.67 -4.95 -15.33
N GLY A 41 -29.83 -5.47 -14.94
CA GLY A 41 -30.77 -4.78 -14.04
C GLY A 41 -30.23 -4.68 -12.62
N GLU A 42 -29.57 -5.72 -12.13
CA GLU A 42 -28.94 -5.76 -10.81
C GLU A 42 -27.70 -4.86 -10.75
N ILE A 43 -26.86 -4.83 -11.79
CA ILE A 43 -25.72 -3.87 -11.86
C ILE A 43 -26.22 -2.43 -11.84
N ARG A 44 -27.29 -2.12 -12.60
CA ARG A 44 -27.89 -0.77 -12.56
C ARG A 44 -28.55 -0.48 -11.22
N GLY A 45 -29.30 -1.41 -10.63
CA GLY A 45 -29.95 -1.21 -9.33
C GLY A 45 -28.94 -1.07 -8.19
N PHE A 46 -27.88 -1.87 -8.22
CA PHE A 46 -26.75 -1.83 -7.31
C PHE A 46 -26.03 -0.49 -7.37
N PHE A 47 -25.55 -0.11 -8.57
CA PHE A 47 -24.83 1.15 -8.70
C PHE A 47 -25.75 2.37 -8.64
N ALA A 48 -27.03 2.31 -8.99
CA ALA A 48 -27.96 3.42 -8.79
C ALA A 48 -28.34 3.61 -7.31
N GLY A 49 -28.50 2.51 -6.56
CA GLY A 49 -28.74 2.55 -5.10
C GLY A 49 -27.52 2.99 -4.30
N VAL A 50 -26.32 2.73 -4.81
CA VAL A 50 -25.03 3.14 -4.22
C VAL A 50 -24.58 4.54 -4.73
N ALA A 51 -24.98 4.96 -5.94
CA ALA A 51 -24.51 6.20 -6.56
C ALA A 51 -25.18 7.48 -6.05
N ARG A 52 -26.32 7.44 -5.34
CA ARG A 52 -26.93 8.67 -4.77
C ARG A 52 -27.79 8.38 -3.53
N SER A 53 -27.25 8.66 -2.35
CA SER A 53 -28.06 9.40 -1.37
C SER A 53 -27.98 10.86 -1.79
N PRO A 54 -29.06 11.52 -2.24
CA PRO A 54 -29.03 12.94 -2.47
C PRO A 54 -28.66 13.63 -1.15
N VAL A 55 -27.59 14.42 -1.16
CA VAL A 55 -27.46 15.50 -0.19
C VAL A 55 -28.73 16.33 -0.35
N ASN A 56 -29.49 16.49 0.73
CA ASN A 56 -30.79 17.19 0.79
C ASN A 56 -30.87 18.33 -0.25
N THR A 57 -31.63 18.09 -1.32
CA THR A 57 -31.80 19.00 -2.45
C THR A 57 -32.89 20.04 -2.20
N ALA A 58 -33.00 20.56 -0.97
CA ALA A 58 -33.99 21.59 -0.67
C ALA A 58 -33.67 22.94 -1.36
N ASP A 59 -32.41 23.18 -1.74
CA ASP A 59 -31.99 24.46 -2.37
C ASP A 59 -31.70 24.37 -3.88
N ALA A 60 -31.94 23.22 -4.53
CA ALA A 60 -31.54 23.00 -5.94
C ALA A 60 -32.63 23.33 -6.98
N ALA A 61 -33.77 23.90 -6.57
CA ALA A 61 -34.95 24.05 -7.44
C ALA A 61 -34.90 25.21 -8.46
N SER A 62 -33.81 25.97 -8.59
CA SER A 62 -33.76 27.14 -9.50
C SER A 62 -32.81 27.03 -10.69
N VAL A 63 -32.06 25.94 -10.89
CA VAL A 63 -31.13 25.85 -12.03
C VAL A 63 -31.77 25.11 -13.21
N LYS A 64 -32.46 25.87 -14.07
CA LYS A 64 -32.93 25.41 -15.38
C LYS A 64 -31.78 24.79 -16.17
N CYS A 65 -31.94 23.52 -16.51
CA CYS A 65 -31.04 22.74 -17.35
C CYS A 65 -31.00 23.33 -18.77
N ARG A 66 -30.06 24.24 -19.04
CA ARG A 66 -29.66 24.57 -20.41
C ARG A 66 -28.59 23.57 -20.84
N ARG A 67 -28.83 22.91 -21.98
CA ARG A 67 -27.81 22.24 -22.80
C ARG A 67 -26.82 23.31 -23.29
N ASN A 68 -25.91 23.72 -22.41
CA ASN A 68 -24.76 24.49 -22.80
C ASN A 68 -23.61 23.51 -23.00
N SER A 69 -23.10 23.49 -24.23
CA SER A 69 -21.71 23.12 -24.49
C SER A 69 -20.83 23.69 -23.37
N LEU A 70 -20.00 22.84 -22.78
CA LEU A 70 -18.98 23.28 -21.84
C LEU A 70 -18.20 24.43 -22.51
N PRO A 71 -18.11 25.62 -21.90
CA PRO A 71 -17.25 26.67 -22.42
C PRO A 71 -15.85 26.08 -22.57
N ALA A 72 -15.13 26.45 -23.63
CA ALA A 72 -13.72 26.15 -23.77
C ALA A 72 -12.94 26.82 -22.62
N ALA A 73 -12.95 26.19 -21.46
CA ALA A 73 -12.16 26.60 -20.32
C ALA A 73 -10.72 26.37 -20.73
N ALA A 74 -9.91 27.44 -20.75
CA ALA A 74 -8.46 27.33 -20.76
C ALA A 74 -8.07 26.19 -19.82
N LEU A 75 -7.29 25.22 -20.32
CA LEU A 75 -6.90 24.00 -19.61
C LEU A 75 -6.32 24.39 -18.24
N ARG A 76 -7.17 24.41 -17.21
CA ARG A 76 -6.73 24.73 -15.86
C ARG A 76 -5.89 23.56 -15.40
N VAL A 77 -4.65 23.86 -15.04
CA VAL A 77 -3.74 22.90 -14.41
C VAL A 77 -4.47 22.19 -13.27
N PRO A 78 -4.68 20.87 -13.35
CA PRO A 78 -5.49 20.16 -12.37
C PRO A 78 -4.82 20.24 -11.00
N LYS A 79 -5.58 20.69 -9.99
CA LYS A 79 -5.13 20.73 -8.61
C LYS A 79 -5.57 19.46 -7.88
N ILE A 80 -4.63 18.78 -7.21
CA ILE A 80 -4.85 17.45 -6.64
C ILE A 80 -4.41 17.44 -5.19
N LEU A 81 -5.31 17.02 -4.30
CA LEU A 81 -5.02 16.77 -2.90
C LEU A 81 -4.32 15.40 -2.74
N VAL A 82 -3.15 15.41 -2.11
CA VAL A 82 -2.39 14.23 -1.71
C VAL A 82 -2.08 14.33 -0.23
N PHE A 83 -2.10 13.21 0.49
CA PHE A 83 -1.77 13.18 1.91
C PHE A 83 -0.30 12.80 2.08
N ARG A 84 0.46 13.59 2.84
CA ARG A 84 1.90 13.31 3.06
C ARG A 84 2.09 11.92 3.61
N SER A 85 1.31 11.57 4.63
CA SER A 85 1.22 10.21 5.17
C SER A 85 -0.20 10.03 5.71
N LEU A 86 -1.05 9.31 4.98
CA LEU A 86 -2.45 9.18 5.37
C LEU A 86 -2.65 8.24 6.57
N LEU A 87 -1.76 7.26 6.76
CA LEU A 87 -1.89 6.29 7.84
C LEU A 87 -1.01 6.70 9.02
N ASN A 88 -1.60 6.85 10.20
CA ASN A 88 -0.85 6.87 11.45
C ASN A 88 -0.63 5.43 11.92
N ALA A 89 0.58 4.90 11.79
CA ALA A 89 1.02 3.90 12.77
C ALA A 89 1.18 4.66 14.11
N GLU A 90 0.93 4.04 15.26
CA GLU A 90 1.08 4.62 16.61
C GLU A 90 2.54 4.99 16.98
N LEU A 91 3.31 5.47 16.01
CA LEU A 91 4.63 6.05 16.16
C LEU A 91 4.43 7.57 16.02
N GLU A 92 4.35 8.23 17.17
CA GLU A 92 4.63 9.66 17.30
C GLU A 92 5.95 9.95 16.55
N ASP A 93 6.00 11.00 15.75
CA ASP A 93 7.18 11.54 15.05
C ASP A 93 7.60 11.07 13.64
N SER A 94 6.85 10.23 12.91
CA SER A 94 7.11 10.17 11.45
C SER A 94 6.57 11.43 10.77
N SER A 95 7.45 12.42 10.65
CA SER A 95 7.25 13.71 9.99
C SER A 95 7.59 13.66 8.50
N CYS A 96 8.16 12.55 8.02
CA CYS A 96 8.53 12.34 6.62
C CYS A 96 7.32 12.06 5.73
N ILE A 97 7.41 12.54 4.49
CA ILE A 97 6.49 12.14 3.43
C ILE A 97 6.54 10.63 3.21
N HIS A 98 5.38 9.98 3.24
CA HIS A 98 5.27 8.57 2.91
C HIS A 98 5.60 8.38 1.44
N GLN A 99 6.44 7.39 1.14
CA GLN A 99 7.04 7.31 -0.17
C GLN A 99 6.06 7.03 -1.32
N ALA A 100 5.01 6.24 -1.07
CA ALA A 100 3.96 6.06 -2.08
C ALA A 100 3.29 7.39 -2.46
N SER A 101 3.10 8.30 -1.48
CA SER A 101 2.58 9.64 -1.73
C SER A 101 3.59 10.48 -2.51
N TRP A 102 4.88 10.34 -2.22
CA TRP A 102 5.93 11.06 -2.94
C TRP A 102 6.09 10.62 -4.40
N PHE A 103 6.10 9.31 -4.69
CA PHE A 103 6.07 8.80 -6.07
C PHE A 103 4.86 9.31 -6.84
N LEU A 104 3.67 9.22 -6.23
CA LEU A 104 2.44 9.68 -6.87
C LEU A 104 2.47 11.19 -7.12
N ALA A 105 2.87 11.99 -6.12
CA ALA A 105 2.97 13.44 -6.24
C ALA A 105 3.99 13.86 -7.30
N SER A 106 5.14 13.19 -7.36
CA SER A 106 6.18 13.45 -8.35
C SER A 106 5.68 13.17 -9.77
N ALA A 107 4.99 12.03 -9.96
CA ALA A 107 4.42 11.68 -11.26
C ALA A 107 3.28 12.61 -11.68
N LEU A 108 2.41 13.01 -10.74
CA LEU A 108 1.35 13.99 -10.97
C LEU A 108 1.93 15.35 -11.39
N LYS A 109 2.95 15.85 -10.68
CA LYS A 109 3.63 17.10 -11.03
C LYS A 109 4.30 17.01 -12.40
N ALA A 110 4.97 15.89 -12.70
CA ALA A 110 5.58 15.66 -14.00
C ALA A 110 4.54 15.55 -15.14
N GLY A 111 3.30 15.14 -14.83
CA GLY A 111 2.14 15.18 -15.72
C GLY A 111 1.47 16.56 -15.82
N GLY A 112 2.06 17.59 -15.20
CA GLY A 112 1.57 18.97 -15.26
C GLY A 112 0.52 19.32 -14.21
N ALA A 113 0.22 18.45 -13.24
CA ALA A 113 -0.73 18.75 -12.17
C ALA A 113 -0.09 19.57 -11.03
N ARG A 114 -0.90 20.38 -10.34
CA ARG A 114 -0.50 21.04 -9.09
C ARG A 114 -0.89 20.17 -7.90
N VAL A 115 0.10 19.73 -7.13
CA VAL A 115 -0.14 18.94 -5.91
C VAL A 115 -0.32 19.86 -4.70
N VAL A 116 -1.34 19.57 -3.88
CA VAL A 116 -1.55 20.16 -2.56
C VAL A 116 -1.42 19.07 -1.52
N PHE A 117 -0.55 19.27 -0.53
CA PHE A 117 -0.33 18.30 0.53
C PHE A 117 -1.20 18.58 1.76
N SER A 118 -1.83 17.54 2.29
CA SER A 118 -2.40 17.54 3.64
C SER A 118 -1.57 16.67 4.57
N ASP A 119 -1.43 17.12 5.82
CA ASP A 119 -0.76 16.39 6.91
C ASP A 119 -1.75 15.59 7.78
N LEU A 120 -3.02 15.51 7.37
CA LEU A 120 -4.02 14.71 8.06
C LEU A 120 -3.63 13.23 8.05
N LYS A 121 -3.84 12.57 9.19
CA LYS A 121 -3.64 11.14 9.38
C LYS A 121 -4.94 10.48 9.84
N LEU A 122 -5.11 9.22 9.44
CA LEU A 122 -6.13 8.30 9.94
C LEU A 122 -5.52 7.42 11.03
N THR A 123 -6.31 7.12 12.05
CA THR A 123 -5.93 6.13 13.08
C THR A 123 -6.00 4.71 12.51
N LEU A 124 -5.30 3.75 13.13
CA LEU A 124 -5.43 2.33 12.79
C LEU A 124 -6.81 1.75 13.10
N SER A 125 -7.61 2.38 13.96
CA SER A 125 -9.03 2.02 14.13
C SER A 125 -9.87 2.50 12.94
N GLY A 126 -9.39 3.52 12.21
CA GLY A 126 -10.13 4.16 11.14
C GLY A 126 -11.42 4.83 11.62
N GLU A 127 -11.62 5.02 12.92
CA GLU A 127 -12.85 5.65 13.41
C GLU A 127 -12.77 7.17 13.34
N ASP A 128 -11.56 7.73 13.47
CA ASP A 128 -11.33 9.17 13.53
C ASP A 128 -10.20 9.60 12.59
N PHE A 129 -10.25 10.88 12.22
CA PHE A 129 -9.14 11.56 11.56
C PHE A 129 -8.84 12.86 12.29
N GLU A 130 -7.61 12.99 12.74
CA GLU A 130 -7.14 14.16 13.47
C GLU A 130 -6.99 15.35 12.50
N ARG A 131 -7.04 16.58 13.04
CA ARG A 131 -6.78 17.82 12.28
C ARG A 131 -7.82 18.12 11.19
N GLY A 132 -9.09 17.74 11.42
CA GLY A 132 -10.20 18.04 10.51
C GLY A 132 -10.45 19.54 10.24
N GLU A 133 -10.15 20.41 11.22
CA GLU A 133 -10.22 21.87 11.04
C GLU A 133 -9.13 22.40 10.11
N GLU A 134 -7.91 21.87 10.21
CA GLU A 134 -6.83 22.24 9.29
C GLU A 134 -7.14 21.79 7.86
N LEU A 135 -7.66 20.56 7.70
CA LEU A 135 -8.13 20.11 6.39
C LEU A 135 -9.26 21.02 5.89
N SER A 136 -10.21 21.42 6.73
CA SER A 136 -11.25 22.38 6.34
C SER A 136 -10.68 23.70 5.83
N GLY A 137 -9.68 24.26 6.53
CA GLY A 137 -8.96 25.47 6.11
C GLY A 137 -8.32 25.29 4.73
N LEU A 138 -7.53 24.23 4.58
CA LEU A 138 -6.85 23.90 3.32
C LEU A 138 -7.81 23.73 2.14
N LEU A 139 -8.95 23.05 2.35
CA LEU A 139 -9.97 22.86 1.32
C LEU A 139 -10.67 24.17 0.95
N ARG A 140 -10.89 25.08 1.91
CA ARG A 140 -11.45 26.42 1.63
C ARG A 140 -10.50 27.25 0.78
N GLU A 141 -9.21 27.25 1.11
CA GLU A 141 -8.18 27.99 0.37
C GLU A 141 -7.89 27.39 -1.01
N ASN A 142 -8.28 26.14 -1.25
CA ASN A 142 -8.07 25.41 -2.49
C ASN A 142 -9.39 24.83 -3.02
N ALA A 143 -10.42 25.67 -3.13
CA ALA A 143 -11.76 25.29 -3.58
C ALA A 143 -11.81 24.73 -5.03
N ASP A 144 -10.73 24.90 -5.79
CA ASP A 144 -10.49 24.42 -7.14
C ASP A 144 -9.77 23.06 -7.21
N ILE A 145 -9.62 22.34 -6.09
CA ILE A 145 -9.12 20.95 -6.10
C ILE A 145 -10.08 20.05 -6.90
N SER A 146 -9.59 19.49 -7.99
CA SER A 146 -10.35 18.62 -8.90
C SER A 146 -10.33 17.15 -8.47
N PHE A 147 -9.27 16.72 -7.77
CA PHE A 147 -9.11 15.33 -7.33
C PHE A 147 -8.51 15.23 -5.93
N ALA A 148 -8.86 14.20 -5.19
CA ALA A 148 -8.16 13.80 -3.96
C ALA A 148 -7.74 12.33 -4.05
N ALA A 149 -6.47 12.04 -3.79
CA ALA A 149 -5.90 10.70 -3.85
C ALA A 149 -5.74 10.10 -2.46
N LEU A 150 -6.40 8.97 -2.20
CA LEU A 150 -6.35 8.23 -0.95
C LEU A 150 -5.70 6.87 -1.18
N THR A 151 -4.71 6.53 -0.35
CA THR A 151 -4.31 5.13 -0.19
C THR A 151 -5.34 4.43 0.69
N LEU A 152 -5.70 3.19 0.37
CA LEU A 152 -6.74 2.43 1.05
C LEU A 152 -6.24 1.05 1.46
N SER A 153 -6.39 0.78 2.75
CA SER A 153 -6.20 -0.52 3.41
C SER A 153 -7.47 -0.88 4.16
N GLU A 154 -7.70 -2.18 4.33
CA GLU A 154 -8.80 -2.70 5.14
C GLU A 154 -8.72 -2.25 6.61
N SER A 155 -7.52 -1.96 7.13
CA SER A 155 -7.33 -1.52 8.53
C SER A 155 -7.99 -0.19 8.86
N TYR A 156 -8.21 0.70 7.89
CA TYR A 156 -8.78 2.03 8.13
C TYR A 156 -9.90 2.39 7.15
N PHE A 157 -10.58 1.38 6.58
CA PHE A 157 -11.60 1.57 5.54
C PHE A 157 -12.67 2.60 5.93
N ARG A 158 -13.22 2.48 7.15
CA ARG A 158 -14.25 3.40 7.66
C ARG A 158 -13.74 4.84 7.73
N GLY A 159 -12.48 5.04 8.09
CA GLY A 159 -11.85 6.35 8.20
C GLY A 159 -11.66 6.98 6.84
N ALA A 160 -11.22 6.19 5.86
CA ALA A 160 -11.12 6.61 4.48
C ALA A 160 -12.49 6.96 3.88
N GLU A 161 -13.55 6.20 4.18
CA GLU A 161 -14.91 6.52 3.75
C GLU A 161 -15.41 7.84 4.36
N LYS A 162 -15.24 8.02 5.68
CA LYS A 162 -15.60 9.26 6.38
C LYS A 162 -14.86 10.46 5.77
N LEU A 163 -13.56 10.32 5.53
CA LEU A 163 -12.72 11.36 4.91
C LEU A 163 -13.17 11.66 3.48
N ALA A 164 -13.44 10.65 2.65
CA ALA A 164 -13.91 10.84 1.28
C ALA A 164 -15.25 11.59 1.23
N ARG A 165 -16.20 11.24 2.11
CA ARG A 165 -17.48 11.97 2.24
C ARG A 165 -17.27 13.41 2.70
N PHE A 166 -16.37 13.62 3.65
CA PHE A 166 -16.05 14.94 4.15
C PHE A 166 -15.48 15.84 3.03
N ILE A 167 -14.53 15.34 2.25
CA ILE A 167 -13.96 16.07 1.10
C ILE A 167 -15.06 16.41 0.09
N LYS A 168 -15.90 15.43 -0.30
CA LYS A 168 -17.01 15.67 -1.24
C LYS A 168 -18.04 16.66 -0.71
N LYS A 169 -18.31 16.68 0.60
CA LYS A 169 -19.20 17.67 1.22
C LYS A 169 -18.64 19.09 1.09
N LYS A 170 -17.32 19.26 1.24
CA LYS A 170 -16.65 20.56 1.12
C LYS A 170 -16.41 20.98 -0.32
N LEU A 171 -16.10 20.01 -1.20
CA LEU A 171 -15.80 20.18 -2.61
C LEU A 171 -16.63 19.20 -3.45
N PRO A 172 -17.91 19.52 -3.77
CA PRO A 172 -18.81 18.59 -4.47
C PRO A 172 -18.34 18.15 -5.86
N ALA A 173 -17.49 18.95 -6.53
CA ALA A 173 -16.92 18.62 -7.83
C ALA A 173 -15.61 17.81 -7.74
N CYS A 174 -15.04 17.64 -6.54
CA CYS A 174 -13.81 16.90 -6.34
C CYS A 174 -14.05 15.40 -6.54
N ARG A 175 -13.25 14.78 -7.41
CA ARG A 175 -13.25 13.33 -7.63
C ARG A 175 -12.32 12.64 -6.66
N ILE A 176 -12.81 11.61 -5.97
CA ILE A 176 -12.02 10.84 -5.02
C ILE A 176 -11.39 9.64 -5.75
N ALA A 177 -10.07 9.58 -5.76
CA ALA A 177 -9.31 8.44 -6.27
C ALA A 177 -8.79 7.58 -5.14
N VAL A 178 -8.94 6.26 -5.25
CA VAL A 178 -8.42 5.30 -4.29
C VAL A 178 -7.42 4.34 -4.94
N GLY A 179 -6.31 4.11 -4.26
CA GLY A 179 -5.29 3.12 -4.61
C GLY A 179 -4.81 2.38 -3.36
N GLY A 180 -3.80 1.52 -3.48
CA GLY A 180 -3.27 0.75 -2.36
C GLY A 180 -3.76 -0.69 -2.31
N ILE A 181 -3.53 -1.37 -1.18
CA ILE A 181 -3.59 -2.83 -1.09
C ILE A 181 -4.99 -3.38 -1.30
N MET A 182 -5.99 -2.79 -0.65
CA MET A 182 -7.37 -3.27 -0.69
C MET A 182 -8.02 -3.08 -2.07
N PRO A 183 -7.99 -1.90 -2.73
CA PRO A 183 -8.55 -1.75 -4.07
C PRO A 183 -7.82 -2.61 -5.11
N SER A 184 -6.52 -2.84 -4.91
CA SER A 184 -5.74 -3.72 -5.79
C SER A 184 -6.13 -5.19 -5.67
N ARG A 185 -6.48 -5.66 -4.47
CA ARG A 185 -6.84 -7.07 -4.21
C ARG A 185 -8.32 -7.37 -4.44
N TYR A 186 -9.18 -6.46 -4.00
CA TYR A 186 -10.63 -6.63 -3.94
C TYR A 186 -11.36 -5.43 -4.56
N PRO A 187 -11.12 -5.14 -5.85
CA PRO A 187 -11.63 -3.92 -6.50
C PRO A 187 -13.15 -3.82 -6.44
N PHE A 188 -13.87 -4.94 -6.61
CA PHE A 188 -15.32 -4.93 -6.58
C PHE A 188 -15.88 -4.70 -5.17
N ASN A 189 -15.31 -5.33 -4.13
CA ASN A 189 -15.71 -5.04 -2.75
C ASN A 189 -15.48 -3.57 -2.39
N VAL A 190 -14.38 -2.96 -2.87
CA VAL A 190 -14.14 -1.53 -2.65
C VAL A 190 -15.16 -0.67 -3.41
N LEU A 191 -15.38 -0.92 -4.70
CA LEU A 191 -16.35 -0.14 -5.49
C LEU A 191 -17.79 -0.22 -4.91
N ALA A 192 -18.14 -1.40 -4.38
CA ALA A 192 -19.39 -1.69 -3.71
C ALA A 192 -19.56 -0.89 -2.40
N ASN A 193 -18.57 -1.02 -1.51
CA ASN A 193 -18.66 -0.54 -0.14
C ASN A 193 -18.16 0.89 0.07
N LEU A 194 -17.51 1.50 -0.94
CA LEU A 194 -16.98 2.85 -0.88
C LEU A 194 -17.64 3.74 -1.94
N PRO A 195 -18.95 4.07 -1.85
CA PRO A 195 -19.69 4.91 -2.81
C PRO A 195 -19.03 6.26 -3.09
N SER A 196 -18.29 6.78 -2.11
CA SER A 196 -17.62 8.07 -2.20
C SER A 196 -16.42 8.07 -3.16
N ALA A 197 -15.84 6.92 -3.52
CA ALA A 197 -14.75 6.85 -4.49
C ALA A 197 -15.26 6.99 -5.93
N ASP A 198 -14.61 7.78 -6.76
CA ASP A 198 -14.93 7.95 -8.18
C ASP A 198 -13.94 7.23 -9.09
N ILE A 199 -12.70 7.09 -8.63
CA ILE A 199 -11.60 6.45 -9.37
C ILE A 199 -10.99 5.37 -8.50
N LEU A 200 -10.69 4.21 -9.09
CA LEU A 200 -9.93 3.14 -8.46
C LEU A 200 -8.75 2.76 -9.35
N VAL A 201 -7.56 2.67 -8.76
CA VAL A 201 -6.34 2.21 -9.42
C VAL A 201 -5.81 0.97 -8.69
N ARG A 202 -5.62 -0.13 -9.42
CA ARG A 202 -5.02 -1.37 -8.90
C ARG A 202 -3.51 -1.39 -9.16
N GLY A 203 -2.70 -1.69 -8.16
CA GLY A 203 -1.25 -1.82 -8.30
C GLY A 203 -0.51 -0.49 -8.28
N ASP A 204 0.58 -0.42 -9.04
CA ASP A 204 1.42 0.77 -9.21
C ASP A 204 0.61 1.90 -9.86
N GLY A 205 0.39 3.00 -9.13
CA GLY A 205 -0.54 4.07 -9.51
C GLY A 205 0.11 5.29 -10.17
N GLU A 206 1.43 5.38 -10.13
CA GLU A 206 2.21 6.54 -10.58
C GLU A 206 2.12 6.80 -12.08
N ASN A 207 1.80 5.80 -12.91
CA ASN A 207 1.62 6.00 -14.35
C ASN A 207 0.14 6.11 -14.72
N ILE A 208 -0.71 5.32 -14.06
CA ILE A 208 -2.14 5.25 -14.40
C ILE A 208 -2.91 6.47 -13.91
N PHE A 209 -2.65 6.94 -12.68
CA PHE A 209 -3.45 8.03 -12.13
C PHE A 209 -3.16 9.38 -12.81
N PRO A 210 -1.91 9.79 -13.09
CA PRO A 210 -1.66 11.01 -13.86
C PRO A 210 -2.24 10.94 -15.28
N GLU A 211 -2.18 9.78 -15.93
CA GLU A 211 -2.80 9.60 -17.25
C GLU A 211 -4.32 9.76 -17.18
N ALA A 212 -4.97 9.15 -16.19
CA ALA A 212 -6.41 9.32 -15.95
C ALA A 212 -6.78 10.78 -15.68
N VAL A 213 -5.99 11.50 -14.88
CA VAL A 213 -6.18 12.95 -14.62
C VAL A 213 -6.11 13.73 -15.94
N SER A 214 -5.08 13.49 -16.76
CA SER A 214 -4.92 14.16 -18.06
C SER A 214 -6.10 13.91 -18.99
N ILE A 215 -6.58 12.66 -19.06
CA ILE A 215 -7.74 12.27 -19.85
C ILE A 215 -9.02 12.99 -19.36
N LEU A 216 -9.26 12.98 -18.05
CA LEU A 216 -10.48 13.53 -17.43
C LEU A 216 -10.53 15.06 -17.39
N CYS A 217 -9.38 15.73 -17.45
CA CYS A 217 -9.29 17.19 -17.53
C CYS A 217 -9.19 17.73 -18.97
N GLY A 218 -9.02 16.85 -19.96
CA GLY A 218 -9.00 17.23 -21.37
C GLY A 218 -10.36 17.71 -21.89
N SER A 219 -10.34 18.36 -23.05
CA SER A 219 -11.54 18.83 -23.76
C SER A 219 -12.06 17.83 -24.80
N ALA A 220 -11.60 16.57 -24.74
CA ALA A 220 -11.98 15.55 -25.71
C ALA A 220 -13.47 15.17 -25.57
N PRO A 221 -14.13 14.76 -26.67
CA PRO A 221 -15.49 14.21 -26.60
C PRO A 221 -15.58 13.03 -25.64
N VAL A 222 -16.78 12.84 -25.07
CA VAL A 222 -17.09 11.83 -24.05
C VAL A 222 -16.65 10.43 -24.47
N GLU A 223 -16.87 10.08 -25.73
CA GLU A 223 -16.55 8.78 -26.33
C GLU A 223 -15.03 8.57 -26.43
N VAL A 224 -14.29 9.64 -26.73
CA VAL A 224 -12.82 9.60 -26.80
C VAL A 224 -12.22 9.48 -25.40
N VAL A 225 -12.78 10.19 -24.42
CA VAL A 225 -12.41 10.06 -23.01
C VAL A 225 -12.60 8.61 -22.55
N GLU A 226 -13.74 8.00 -22.82
CA GLU A 226 -14.01 6.60 -22.47
C GLU A 226 -13.04 5.64 -23.13
N GLN A 227 -12.80 5.79 -24.44
CA GLN A 227 -11.84 4.95 -25.16
C GLN A 227 -10.44 5.03 -24.56
N LYS A 228 -9.98 6.22 -24.18
CA LYS A 228 -8.68 6.40 -23.53
C LYS A 228 -8.63 5.77 -22.13
N LEU A 229 -9.66 5.97 -21.31
CA LEU A 229 -9.75 5.34 -19.99
C LEU A 229 -9.80 3.81 -20.08
N MET A 230 -10.42 3.26 -21.14
CA MET A 230 -10.44 1.83 -21.44
C MET A 230 -9.09 1.25 -21.89
N GLY A 231 -8.09 2.11 -22.12
CA GLY A 231 -6.70 1.71 -22.34
C GLY A 231 -5.91 1.50 -21.04
N LEU A 232 -6.41 2.01 -19.90
CA LEU A 232 -5.70 1.97 -18.62
C LEU A 232 -5.88 0.59 -17.96
N ASN A 233 -4.78 -0.10 -17.65
CA ASN A 233 -4.88 -1.39 -16.97
C ASN A 233 -5.33 -1.21 -15.51
N GLY A 234 -6.10 -2.16 -14.97
CA GLY A 234 -6.46 -2.18 -13.55
C GLY A 234 -7.15 -0.90 -13.05
N PHE A 235 -8.00 -0.30 -13.90
CA PHE A 235 -8.58 1.01 -13.66
C PHE A 235 -10.10 0.95 -13.63
N ALA A 236 -10.72 1.68 -12.69
CA ALA A 236 -12.14 1.97 -12.72
C ALA A 236 -12.41 3.45 -12.54
N TYR A 237 -13.42 3.95 -13.23
CA TYR A 237 -13.95 5.30 -13.07
C TYR A 237 -15.47 5.24 -13.02
N ARG A 238 -16.09 6.04 -12.17
CA ARG A 238 -17.53 6.27 -12.17
C ARG A 238 -17.86 7.74 -11.99
N ASP A 239 -18.99 8.12 -12.57
CA ASP A 239 -19.67 9.37 -12.27
C ASP A 239 -21.18 9.14 -12.23
N SER A 240 -21.96 10.21 -12.20
CA SER A 240 -23.41 10.13 -12.14
C SER A 240 -24.09 9.45 -13.32
N SER A 241 -23.40 9.29 -14.45
CA SER A 241 -23.98 8.83 -15.71
C SER A 241 -23.43 7.48 -16.18
N ARG A 242 -22.26 7.07 -15.69
CA ARG A 242 -21.53 5.93 -16.24
C ARG A 242 -20.51 5.32 -15.29
N ILE A 243 -20.11 4.09 -15.63
CA ILE A 243 -19.01 3.35 -15.01
C ILE A 243 -18.13 2.79 -16.12
N VAL A 244 -16.83 3.05 -16.02
CA VAL A 244 -15.79 2.53 -16.90
C VAL A 244 -14.96 1.53 -16.08
N LEU A 245 -14.90 0.28 -16.56
CA LEU A 245 -14.08 -0.78 -15.97
C LEU A 245 -13.06 -1.23 -17.02
N SER A 246 -11.80 -0.87 -16.81
CA SER A 246 -10.74 -1.12 -17.79
C SER A 246 -9.75 -2.13 -17.25
N ARG A 247 -9.73 -3.32 -17.88
CA ARG A 247 -8.89 -4.47 -17.52
C ARG A 247 -8.78 -4.62 -16.00
N ILE A 248 -9.95 -4.58 -15.35
CA ILE A 248 -10.06 -4.50 -13.89
C ILE A 248 -9.62 -5.80 -13.22
N ASP A 249 -9.34 -6.86 -13.98
CA ASP A 249 -8.74 -8.13 -13.60
C ASP A 249 -7.20 -8.07 -13.53
N ALA A 250 -6.56 -7.11 -14.20
CA ALA A 250 -5.14 -6.84 -14.10
C ALA A 250 -4.79 -5.90 -12.93
N SER A 251 -3.62 -6.10 -12.32
CA SER A 251 -3.00 -5.14 -11.41
C SER A 251 -1.82 -4.50 -12.11
N ASN A 252 -1.66 -3.19 -11.99
CA ASN A 252 -0.52 -2.48 -12.55
C ASN A 252 0.75 -2.87 -11.82
N ALA A 253 1.81 -3.13 -12.58
CA ALA A 253 3.13 -3.39 -12.07
C ALA A 253 4.13 -2.79 -13.07
N GLU A 254 4.78 -1.70 -12.70
CA GLU A 254 5.74 -1.01 -13.55
C GLU A 254 6.95 -1.92 -13.81
N ARG A 255 7.12 -2.42 -15.03
CA ARG A 255 8.17 -3.41 -15.29
C ARG A 255 9.56 -2.82 -15.11
N GLU A 256 9.72 -1.56 -15.48
CA GLU A 256 11.00 -0.85 -15.43
C GLU A 256 10.92 0.30 -14.42
N LEU A 257 11.45 0.07 -13.22
CA LEU A 257 11.39 1.06 -12.16
C LEU A 257 12.28 2.28 -12.46
N ASP A 258 13.24 2.18 -13.37
CA ASP A 258 14.10 3.31 -13.79
C ASP A 258 13.31 4.45 -14.43
N GLY A 259 12.16 4.15 -15.02
CA GLY A 259 11.24 5.16 -15.57
C GLY A 259 10.52 5.99 -14.50
N SER A 260 10.56 5.57 -13.23
CA SER A 260 9.89 6.26 -12.14
C SER A 260 10.47 7.66 -11.94
N ARG A 261 9.60 8.65 -11.81
CA ARG A 261 9.99 10.04 -11.57
C ARG A 261 9.86 10.36 -10.08
N LEU A 262 10.97 10.72 -9.44
CA LEU A 262 10.99 11.26 -8.08
C LEU A 262 11.49 12.71 -8.13
N ASP A 263 10.67 13.62 -7.64
CA ASP A 263 11.02 15.04 -7.53
C ASP A 263 11.49 15.34 -6.10
N PHE A 264 12.81 15.36 -5.91
CA PHE A 264 13.44 15.67 -4.63
C PHE A 264 13.17 17.11 -4.18
N GLY A 265 12.86 18.03 -5.11
CA GLY A 265 12.48 19.41 -4.79
C GLY A 265 11.18 19.51 -4.00
N MET A 266 10.36 18.46 -3.97
CA MET A 266 9.16 18.39 -3.12
C MET A 266 9.46 18.13 -1.64
N LEU A 267 10.64 17.62 -1.33
CA LEU A 267 11.05 17.37 0.06
C LEU A 267 11.34 18.68 0.77
N THR A 268 10.87 18.81 2.00
CA THR A 268 11.09 19.97 2.87
C THR A 268 12.06 19.62 4.00
N ARG A 269 12.53 20.62 4.76
CA ARG A 269 13.37 20.38 5.96
C ARG A 269 12.74 19.35 6.89
N ARG A 270 11.42 19.42 7.09
CA ARG A 270 10.67 18.46 7.91
C ARG A 270 10.78 17.03 7.38
N ASP A 271 10.73 16.85 6.06
CA ASP A 271 10.74 15.51 5.46
C ASP A 271 12.07 14.80 5.61
N VAL A 272 13.17 15.56 5.75
CA VAL A 272 14.54 15.01 5.76
C VAL A 272 15.24 15.16 7.11
N ALA A 273 14.79 16.03 8.03
CA ALA A 273 15.51 16.32 9.28
C ALA A 273 15.78 15.08 10.15
N GLY A 274 14.82 14.14 10.19
CA GLY A 274 14.94 12.87 10.92
C GLY A 274 15.57 11.73 10.12
N GLY A 275 15.98 11.99 8.87
CA GLY A 275 16.30 10.98 7.87
C GLY A 275 15.12 10.72 6.93
N GLY A 276 15.44 10.38 5.68
CA GLY A 276 14.45 10.10 4.64
C GLY A 276 14.15 8.61 4.53
N THR A 277 13.18 8.28 3.66
CA THR A 277 12.82 6.89 3.34
C THR A 277 12.72 6.69 1.84
N LEU A 278 13.26 5.59 1.33
CA LEU A 278 13.29 5.26 -0.09
C LEU A 278 12.96 3.76 -0.31
N TYR A 279 12.52 3.46 -1.52
CA TYR A 279 12.13 2.16 -2.05
C TYR A 279 12.92 2.11 -3.34
N LEU A 280 13.91 1.23 -3.36
CA LEU A 280 14.72 1.00 -4.56
C LEU A 280 14.26 -0.26 -5.28
N SER A 281 13.38 -1.04 -4.67
CA SER A 281 12.77 -2.24 -5.20
C SER A 281 11.34 -2.43 -4.70
N ARG A 282 10.60 -3.28 -5.41
CA ARG A 282 9.22 -3.66 -5.10
C ARG A 282 9.07 -5.17 -5.24
N GLY A 283 8.39 -5.77 -4.27
CA GLY A 283 8.13 -7.19 -4.25
C GLY A 283 9.17 -8.01 -3.52
N CYS A 284 8.80 -9.25 -3.28
CA CYS A 284 9.57 -10.21 -2.52
C CYS A 284 9.38 -11.60 -3.11
N MET A 285 10.45 -12.40 -3.16
CA MET A 285 10.43 -13.77 -3.68
C MET A 285 9.75 -14.78 -2.74
N ASN A 286 9.29 -14.35 -1.56
CA ASN A 286 8.64 -15.21 -0.57
C ASN A 286 7.18 -15.49 -0.91
N ALA A 287 6.66 -16.65 -0.49
CA ALA A 287 5.28 -17.06 -0.75
C ALA A 287 4.39 -17.09 0.51
N CYS A 288 4.72 -16.29 1.54
CA CYS A 288 4.05 -16.26 2.84
C CYS A 288 2.52 -16.36 2.73
N SER A 289 1.89 -17.21 3.54
CA SER A 289 0.47 -17.57 3.40
C SER A 289 -0.49 -16.46 3.83
N PHE A 290 0.01 -15.47 4.55
CA PHE A 290 -0.77 -14.36 5.12
C PHE A 290 -0.47 -13.01 4.44
N CYS A 291 0.61 -12.93 3.67
CA CYS A 291 1.07 -11.68 3.10
C CYS A 291 0.08 -11.20 2.04
N VAL A 292 -0.27 -9.92 2.12
CA VAL A 292 -1.17 -9.23 1.17
C VAL A 292 -0.40 -8.46 0.09
N SER A 293 0.93 -8.34 0.17
CA SER A 293 1.76 -7.60 -0.80
C SER A 293 1.43 -8.03 -2.23
N LEU A 294 1.27 -7.03 -3.10
CA LEU A 294 0.84 -7.21 -4.50
C LEU A 294 1.90 -7.91 -5.35
N ASN A 295 3.17 -7.72 -5.00
CA ASN A 295 4.31 -8.22 -5.76
C ASN A 295 4.90 -9.50 -5.14
N LYS A 296 4.09 -10.27 -4.40
CA LYS A 296 4.52 -11.56 -3.81
C LYS A 296 4.91 -12.56 -4.92
N GLY A 297 6.11 -13.11 -4.84
CA GLY A 297 6.67 -14.04 -5.83
C GLY A 297 7.33 -13.35 -7.03
N GLY A 298 7.41 -12.02 -7.02
CA GLY A 298 8.14 -11.22 -8.00
C GLY A 298 9.06 -10.22 -7.30
N TYR A 299 10.06 -9.75 -8.03
CA TYR A 299 11.00 -8.74 -7.56
C TYR A 299 11.38 -7.85 -8.74
N ARG A 300 11.33 -6.54 -8.52
CA ARG A 300 11.75 -5.51 -9.47
C ARG A 300 12.54 -4.47 -8.69
N ALA A 301 13.69 -4.06 -9.20
CA ALA A 301 14.50 -3.01 -8.60
C ALA A 301 14.85 -1.97 -9.65
N VAL A 302 15.07 -0.74 -9.21
CA VAL A 302 15.78 0.24 -10.04
C VAL A 302 17.19 -0.26 -10.31
N SER A 303 17.78 0.10 -11.44
CA SER A 303 19.19 -0.15 -11.70
C SER A 303 20.07 0.52 -10.64
N THR A 304 21.28 0.01 -10.47
CA THR A 304 22.24 0.61 -9.54
C THR A 304 22.61 2.03 -9.96
N VAL A 305 22.61 2.32 -11.26
CA VAL A 305 22.80 3.68 -11.80
C VAL A 305 21.69 4.61 -11.29
N LYS A 306 20.43 4.25 -11.51
CA LYS A 306 19.28 5.05 -11.06
C LYS A 306 19.24 5.19 -9.53
N ALA A 307 19.53 4.12 -8.79
CA ALA A 307 19.62 4.18 -7.33
C ALA A 307 20.68 5.21 -6.88
N LYS A 308 21.87 5.20 -7.47
CA LYS A 308 22.95 6.14 -7.16
C LYS A 308 22.55 7.58 -7.49
N GLU A 309 21.89 7.81 -8.63
CA GLU A 309 21.33 9.12 -8.99
C GLU A 309 20.36 9.64 -7.92
N TRP A 310 19.42 8.80 -7.48
CA TRP A 310 18.45 9.17 -6.44
C TRP A 310 19.08 9.44 -5.09
N LEU A 311 20.08 8.64 -4.70
CA LEU A 311 20.82 8.85 -3.45
C LEU A 311 21.63 10.15 -3.49
N ALA A 312 22.25 10.47 -4.63
CA ALA A 312 22.95 11.74 -4.83
C ALA A 312 21.97 12.93 -4.76
N ALA A 313 20.86 12.86 -5.49
CA ALA A 313 19.83 13.90 -5.48
C ALA A 313 19.21 14.12 -4.09
N TYR A 314 19.03 13.05 -3.30
CA TYR A 314 18.63 13.18 -1.90
C TYR A 314 19.66 13.98 -1.09
N LYS A 315 20.94 13.62 -1.19
CA LYS A 315 22.02 14.32 -0.49
C LYS A 315 22.08 15.79 -0.89
N GLU A 316 22.01 16.08 -2.18
CA GLU A 316 21.97 17.45 -2.70
C GLU A 316 20.80 18.24 -2.13
N ARG A 317 19.61 17.63 -2.07
CA ARG A 317 18.43 18.27 -1.49
C ARG A 317 18.61 18.57 0.00
N VAL A 318 19.24 17.67 0.76
CA VAL A 318 19.58 17.93 2.17
C VAL A 318 20.51 19.14 2.27
N LEU A 319 21.58 19.17 1.46
CA LEU A 319 22.53 20.29 1.46
C LEU A 319 21.88 21.61 1.04
N GLU A 320 20.98 21.61 0.06
CA GLU A 320 20.22 22.79 -0.35
C GLU A 320 19.33 23.30 0.80
N LEU A 321 18.60 22.40 1.47
CA LEU A 321 17.67 22.75 2.54
C LEU A 321 18.38 23.32 3.78
N PHE A 322 19.59 22.84 4.09
CA PHE A 322 20.34 23.23 5.30
C PHE A 322 21.59 24.08 5.02
N GLY A 323 21.86 24.41 3.76
CA GLY A 323 22.96 25.25 3.29
C GLY A 323 24.34 24.60 3.26
N SER A 324 24.62 23.63 4.15
CA SER A 324 25.90 22.91 4.17
C SER A 324 25.79 21.59 4.94
N GLU A 325 26.82 20.75 4.83
CA GLU A 325 26.92 19.50 5.60
C GLU A 325 27.03 19.75 7.10
N ALA A 326 27.71 20.83 7.51
CA ALA A 326 27.81 21.23 8.92
C ALA A 326 26.50 21.85 9.46
N GLY A 327 25.68 22.44 8.59
CA GLY A 327 24.38 23.03 8.95
C GLY A 327 23.24 22.01 8.98
N ALA A 328 23.42 20.82 8.41
CA ALA A 328 22.40 19.78 8.35
C ALA A 328 22.45 18.87 9.60
N PRO A 329 21.30 18.51 10.20
CA PRO A 329 21.27 17.51 11.26
C PRO A 329 21.90 16.19 10.77
N ALA A 330 22.76 15.55 11.54
CA ALA A 330 23.46 14.34 11.06
C ALA A 330 22.48 13.23 10.63
N ARG A 331 21.34 13.11 11.31
CA ARG A 331 20.28 12.16 10.96
C ARG A 331 19.70 12.36 9.55
N SER A 332 19.77 13.57 9.00
CA SER A 332 19.24 13.86 7.66
C SER A 332 20.00 13.16 6.54
N PHE A 333 21.23 12.71 6.78
CA PHE A 333 21.99 11.87 5.83
C PHE A 333 21.66 10.37 5.95
N GLY A 334 20.72 10.01 6.82
CA GLY A 334 20.23 8.65 6.99
C GLY A 334 19.04 8.35 6.08
N LEU A 335 19.07 7.21 5.42
CA LEU A 335 17.95 6.72 4.59
C LEU A 335 17.47 5.34 5.06
N GLY A 336 16.17 5.24 5.35
CA GLY A 336 15.49 3.97 5.59
C GLY A 336 14.98 3.35 4.29
N PHE A 337 15.12 2.03 4.17
CA PHE A 337 14.63 1.26 3.02
C PHE A 337 13.46 0.37 3.43
N TYR A 338 12.27 0.71 2.93
CA TYR A 338 11.05 -0.04 3.25
C TYR A 338 10.79 -1.22 2.31
N ASP A 339 11.66 -1.42 1.30
CA ASP A 339 11.62 -2.52 0.33
C ASP A 339 11.14 -3.83 0.97
N ASP A 340 10.19 -4.53 0.32
CA ASP A 340 9.61 -5.76 0.88
C ASP A 340 10.69 -6.78 1.28
N ASP A 341 11.83 -6.78 0.56
CA ASP A 341 13.04 -7.55 0.88
C ASP A 341 14.26 -6.98 0.14
N PHE A 342 15.06 -6.12 0.80
CA PHE A 342 16.19 -5.41 0.20
C PHE A 342 17.33 -6.35 -0.26
N PHE A 343 17.40 -7.57 0.26
CA PHE A 343 18.49 -8.53 -0.01
C PHE A 343 18.11 -9.66 -0.98
N VAL A 344 17.02 -9.52 -1.73
CA VAL A 344 16.67 -10.45 -2.81
C VAL A 344 17.84 -10.57 -3.79
N ASP A 345 18.29 -9.43 -4.33
CA ASP A 345 19.53 -9.32 -5.11
C ASP A 345 20.66 -8.78 -4.23
N LYS A 346 21.59 -9.66 -3.89
CA LYS A 346 22.69 -9.37 -2.96
C LYS A 346 23.79 -8.52 -3.59
N GLU A 347 24.07 -8.71 -4.88
CA GLU A 347 25.13 -7.96 -5.56
C GLU A 347 24.68 -6.51 -5.76
N TRP A 348 23.44 -6.35 -6.23
CA TRP A 348 22.77 -5.06 -6.30
C TRP A 348 22.75 -4.34 -4.95
N ALA A 349 22.36 -5.05 -3.87
CA ALA A 349 22.30 -4.46 -2.54
C ALA A 349 23.70 -4.03 -2.04
N LEU A 350 24.72 -4.86 -2.21
CA LEU A 350 26.09 -4.52 -1.81
C LEU A 350 26.64 -3.33 -2.59
N GLU A 351 26.32 -3.19 -3.87
CA GLU A 351 26.73 -2.04 -4.68
C GLU A 351 26.11 -0.74 -4.17
N ILE A 352 24.81 -0.76 -3.84
CA ILE A 352 24.11 0.40 -3.28
C ILE A 352 24.66 0.77 -1.90
N LEU A 353 24.83 -0.21 -1.00
CA LEU A 353 25.38 0.02 0.33
C LEU A 353 26.82 0.57 0.26
N GLY A 354 27.63 0.07 -0.68
CA GLY A 354 28.97 0.58 -0.95
C GLY A 354 28.95 2.04 -1.40
N PHE A 355 28.06 2.40 -2.32
CA PHE A 355 27.88 3.79 -2.76
C PHE A 355 27.46 4.70 -1.61
N MET A 356 26.43 4.33 -0.85
CA MET A 356 25.96 5.14 0.29
C MET A 356 27.10 5.49 1.24
N LYS A 357 27.90 4.48 1.63
CA LYS A 357 29.07 4.67 2.48
C LYS A 357 30.07 5.65 1.85
N GLY A 358 30.41 5.47 0.58
CA GLY A 358 31.33 6.35 -0.15
C GLY A 358 30.83 7.79 -0.30
N SER A 359 29.52 8.00 -0.38
CA SER A 359 28.89 9.31 -0.52
C SER A 359 28.66 10.04 0.81
N GLY A 360 29.02 9.44 1.95
CA GLY A 360 28.77 10.00 3.27
C GLY A 360 27.31 9.88 3.74
N LEU A 361 26.49 9.10 3.04
CA LEU A 361 25.17 8.69 3.49
C LEU A 361 25.29 7.44 4.38
N PHE A 362 24.26 7.17 5.17
CA PHE A 362 24.18 5.94 5.96
C PHE A 362 22.78 5.34 5.90
N VAL A 363 22.68 4.05 6.19
CA VAL A 363 21.42 3.33 6.25
C VAL A 363 20.76 3.59 7.59
N GLY A 364 19.59 4.23 7.56
CA GLY A 364 18.69 4.40 8.70
C GLY A 364 18.10 3.08 9.16
N PHE A 365 17.62 2.26 8.23
CA PHE A 365 17.26 0.85 8.43
C PHE A 365 17.04 0.21 7.06
N LEU A 366 16.96 -1.12 7.00
CA LEU A 366 16.41 -1.83 5.83
C LEU A 366 15.58 -3.02 6.28
N GLN A 367 14.72 -3.53 5.40
CA GLN A 367 13.98 -4.78 5.63
C GLN A 367 14.58 -5.93 4.82
N ALA A 368 14.63 -7.12 5.40
CA ALA A 368 15.10 -8.32 4.73
C ALA A 368 14.39 -9.58 5.22
N ALA A 369 14.29 -10.59 4.36
CA ALA A 369 13.84 -11.91 4.77
C ALA A 369 15.01 -12.80 5.25
N VAL A 370 14.73 -13.74 6.15
CA VAL A 370 15.72 -14.76 6.59
C VAL A 370 16.33 -15.50 5.40
N LYS A 371 15.52 -15.86 4.40
CA LYS A 371 15.97 -16.54 3.18
C LYS A 371 17.00 -15.76 2.38
N SER A 372 16.96 -14.44 2.45
CA SER A 372 17.84 -13.56 1.69
C SER A 372 19.30 -13.63 2.14
N PHE A 373 19.57 -14.24 3.30
CA PHE A 373 20.94 -14.52 3.78
C PHE A 373 21.50 -15.85 3.30
N PHE A 374 20.75 -16.64 2.53
CA PHE A 374 21.16 -17.97 2.08
C PHE A 374 21.39 -18.03 0.57
N ARG A 375 22.27 -18.96 0.16
CA ARG A 375 22.49 -19.36 -1.23
C ARG A 375 22.53 -20.88 -1.28
N LYS A 376 21.69 -21.51 -2.10
CA LYS A 376 21.58 -22.98 -2.21
C LYS A 376 21.44 -23.68 -0.84
N GLY A 377 20.61 -23.14 0.05
CA GLY A 377 20.33 -23.70 1.39
C GLY A 377 21.44 -23.53 2.43
N ARG A 378 22.56 -22.87 2.09
CA ARG A 378 23.65 -22.57 3.02
C ARG A 378 23.72 -21.06 3.28
N LEU A 379 24.13 -20.69 4.49
CA LEU A 379 24.35 -19.29 4.82
C LEU A 379 25.42 -18.71 3.88
N ASN A 380 25.11 -17.59 3.24
CA ASN A 380 26.00 -16.99 2.24
C ASN A 380 27.14 -16.22 2.94
N GLN A 381 28.23 -16.92 3.23
CA GLN A 381 29.38 -16.34 3.93
C GLN A 381 30.07 -15.22 3.15
N ASP A 382 30.12 -15.31 1.81
CA ASP A 382 30.70 -14.24 0.98
C ASP A 382 29.90 -12.94 1.11
N PHE A 383 28.58 -13.02 0.97
CA PHE A 383 27.69 -11.88 1.18
C PHE A 383 27.85 -11.28 2.59
N LEU A 384 27.84 -12.12 3.63
CA LEU A 384 28.01 -11.66 5.01
C LEU A 384 29.39 -11.05 5.28
N LYS A 385 30.46 -11.54 4.63
CA LYS A 385 31.80 -10.95 4.72
C LYS A 385 31.81 -9.55 4.12
N ARG A 386 31.18 -9.37 2.96
CA ARG A 386 31.10 -8.11 2.19
C ARG A 386 30.10 -7.10 2.76
N LEU A 387 29.10 -7.56 3.51
CA LEU A 387 28.15 -6.69 4.20
C LEU A 387 28.88 -5.86 5.26
N ASP A 388 29.12 -4.59 4.99
CA ASP A 388 29.83 -3.71 5.89
C ASP A 388 28.88 -3.11 6.95
N SER A 389 29.12 -3.43 8.21
CA SER A 389 28.32 -2.90 9.33
C SER A 389 28.47 -1.39 9.53
N SER A 390 29.55 -0.76 9.01
CA SER A 390 29.77 0.68 9.20
C SER A 390 28.76 1.54 8.45
N VAL A 391 28.13 1.01 7.39
CA VAL A 391 27.11 1.73 6.62
C VAL A 391 25.85 2.06 7.44
N PHE A 392 25.64 1.35 8.56
CA PHE A 392 24.49 1.58 9.44
C PHE A 392 24.77 2.62 10.54
N ARG A 393 25.97 3.19 10.59
CA ARG A 393 26.38 4.12 11.65
C ARG A 393 26.27 5.56 11.16
N SER A 394 25.56 6.39 11.91
CA SER A 394 25.63 7.84 11.78
C SER A 394 27.00 8.35 12.25
N ARG A 395 27.36 9.57 11.84
CA ARG A 395 28.55 10.27 12.34
C ARG A 395 28.43 10.73 13.80
N GLU A 396 27.20 10.86 14.32
CA GLU A 396 26.92 11.18 15.73
C GLU A 396 26.80 9.93 16.62
N VAL A 397 26.77 10.16 17.94
CA VAL A 397 26.75 9.18 19.04
C VAL A 397 25.88 7.95 18.71
N PRO A 398 26.37 6.72 18.95
CA PRO A 398 25.63 5.50 18.68
C PRO A 398 24.25 5.52 19.34
N ASP A 399 23.20 5.56 18.52
CA ASP A 399 21.85 5.30 19.00
C ASP A 399 21.76 3.82 19.38
N LYS A 400 21.96 3.53 20.67
CA LYS A 400 21.94 2.17 21.22
C LYS A 400 20.57 1.50 21.07
N LYS A 401 19.53 2.22 20.63
CA LYS A 401 18.16 1.71 20.45
C LYS A 401 17.75 1.58 18.98
N LYS A 402 18.56 2.04 18.04
CA LYS A 402 18.27 1.96 16.60
C LYS A 402 18.33 0.51 16.08
N THR A 403 17.36 0.14 15.25
CA THR A 403 17.41 -1.11 14.45
C THR A 403 18.11 -0.84 13.12
N ASP A 404 19.10 -1.66 12.78
CA ASP A 404 19.80 -1.58 11.49
C ASP A 404 19.04 -2.39 10.41
N ILE A 405 18.57 -3.59 10.77
CA ILE A 405 17.84 -4.50 9.87
C ILE A 405 16.55 -5.01 10.54
N PHE A 406 15.41 -4.78 9.91
CA PHE A 406 14.15 -5.45 10.25
C PHE A 406 14.05 -6.78 9.51
N ILE A 407 13.83 -7.87 10.24
CA ILE A 407 13.83 -9.23 9.68
C ILE A 407 12.44 -9.85 9.75
N GLY A 408 11.86 -10.16 8.59
CA GLY A 408 10.57 -10.83 8.45
C GLY A 408 10.62 -12.30 8.87
N THR A 409 10.74 -12.55 10.19
CA THR A 409 10.90 -13.86 10.85
C THR A 409 9.55 -14.53 11.16
N GLU A 410 8.62 -13.73 11.67
CA GLU A 410 7.26 -14.05 12.09
C GLU A 410 7.10 -15.05 13.24
N ASN A 411 7.92 -16.10 13.34
CA ASN A 411 7.76 -17.09 14.41
C ASN A 411 9.05 -17.89 14.63
N PHE A 412 9.16 -18.60 15.75
CA PHE A 412 10.30 -19.46 16.06
C PHE A 412 9.91 -20.94 16.21
N SER A 413 8.61 -21.26 16.23
CA SER A 413 8.13 -22.64 16.13
C SER A 413 8.17 -23.14 14.69
N GLY A 414 8.76 -24.31 14.47
CA GLY A 414 8.80 -24.95 13.14
C GLY A 414 7.41 -25.24 12.56
N SER A 415 6.43 -25.60 13.39
CA SER A 415 5.04 -25.82 12.95
C SER A 415 4.40 -24.53 12.44
N GLU A 416 4.61 -23.42 13.16
CA GLU A 416 4.12 -22.09 12.78
C GLU A 416 4.80 -21.59 11.51
N LEU A 417 6.13 -21.69 11.42
CA LEU A 417 6.87 -21.29 10.22
C LEU A 417 6.43 -22.05 8.96
N LYS A 418 6.16 -23.35 9.10
CA LYS A 418 5.57 -24.17 8.03
C LYS A 418 4.17 -23.67 7.68
N ARG A 419 3.33 -23.40 8.68
CA ARG A 419 1.95 -22.90 8.48
C ARG A 419 1.93 -21.56 7.77
N LEU A 420 2.81 -20.64 8.17
CA LEU A 420 2.96 -19.29 7.61
C LEU A 420 3.64 -19.28 6.23
N GLY A 421 4.13 -20.44 5.76
CA GLY A 421 4.73 -20.58 4.43
C GLY A 421 6.07 -19.85 4.29
N LYS A 422 6.83 -19.71 5.38
CA LYS A 422 8.12 -18.99 5.38
C LYS A 422 9.20 -19.77 4.62
N GLY A 423 9.14 -21.11 4.66
CA GLY A 423 10.06 -22.00 3.95
C GLY A 423 11.48 -22.01 4.50
N TYR A 424 11.62 -21.73 5.79
CA TYR A 424 12.81 -21.88 6.62
C TYR A 424 12.38 -22.26 8.04
N GLY A 425 13.30 -22.71 8.88
CA GLY A 425 13.05 -23.10 10.26
C GLY A 425 13.86 -22.28 11.27
N TYR A 426 13.77 -22.69 12.54
CA TYR A 426 14.49 -22.03 13.64
C TYR A 426 16.01 -22.06 13.47
N ARG A 427 16.57 -23.12 12.86
CA ARG A 427 18.01 -23.22 12.63
C ARG A 427 18.53 -22.12 11.70
N GLU A 428 17.78 -21.81 10.64
CA GLU A 428 18.12 -20.72 9.73
C GLU A 428 18.02 -19.36 10.42
N ILE A 429 16.96 -19.14 11.20
CA ILE A 429 16.78 -17.91 11.98
C ILE A 429 17.97 -17.69 12.92
N LYS A 430 18.34 -18.72 13.69
CA LYS A 430 19.46 -18.67 14.64
C LYS A 430 20.77 -18.32 13.94
N ARG A 431 21.07 -18.96 12.81
CA ARG A 431 22.29 -18.68 12.03
C ARG A 431 22.37 -17.24 11.54
N VAL A 432 21.24 -16.66 11.09
CA VAL A 432 21.19 -15.25 10.67
C VAL A 432 21.40 -14.32 11.86
N ALA A 433 20.68 -14.55 12.96
CA ALA A 433 20.82 -13.73 14.17
C ALA A 433 22.25 -13.74 14.73
N GLU A 434 22.89 -14.92 14.79
CA GLU A 434 24.27 -15.08 15.22
C GLU A 434 25.25 -14.36 14.27
N ALA A 435 25.07 -14.51 12.95
CA ALA A 435 25.95 -13.88 11.96
C ALA A 435 25.88 -12.34 11.97
N LEU A 436 24.67 -11.77 12.11
CA LEU A 436 24.49 -10.32 12.21
C LEU A 436 25.03 -9.77 13.52
N SER A 437 24.79 -10.47 14.64
CA SER A 437 25.30 -10.09 15.96
C SER A 437 26.82 -10.12 16.02
N ALA A 438 27.47 -11.11 15.39
CA ALA A 438 28.93 -11.19 15.29
C ALA A 438 29.52 -9.97 14.55
N LYS A 439 28.74 -9.36 13.65
CA LYS A 439 29.08 -8.12 12.93
C LYS A 439 28.57 -6.86 13.63
N LYS A 440 27.99 -6.97 14.82
CA LYS A 440 27.40 -5.86 15.59
C LYS A 440 26.29 -5.11 14.84
N ILE A 441 25.66 -5.73 13.84
CA ILE A 441 24.48 -5.17 13.18
C ILE A 441 23.31 -5.40 14.11
N ARG A 442 22.48 -4.39 14.39
CA ARG A 442 21.29 -4.54 15.24
C ARG A 442 20.11 -5.02 14.41
N GLN A 443 19.49 -6.12 14.81
CA GLN A 443 18.35 -6.71 14.12
C GLN A 443 17.11 -6.75 15.01
N SER A 444 15.98 -6.31 14.45
CA SER A 444 14.66 -6.49 15.05
C SER A 444 13.86 -7.48 14.22
N HIS A 445 13.40 -8.55 14.85
CA HIS A 445 12.66 -9.60 14.16
C HIS A 445 11.14 -9.37 14.32
N HIS A 446 10.40 -9.35 13.20
CA HIS A 446 8.94 -9.38 13.24
C HIS A 446 8.46 -10.66 13.90
N PHE A 447 7.46 -10.57 14.77
CA PHE A 447 6.96 -11.71 15.53
C PHE A 447 5.42 -11.73 15.58
N ILE A 448 4.86 -12.67 14.82
CA ILE A 448 3.47 -13.11 14.86
C ILE A 448 3.39 -14.22 15.91
N MET A 449 2.97 -13.84 17.11
CA MET A 449 2.94 -14.71 18.28
C MET A 449 1.92 -15.84 18.14
N CYS A 450 0.77 -15.60 17.50
CA CYS A 450 -0.28 -16.60 17.36
C CYS A 450 -1.18 -16.41 16.13
N ASN A 451 -1.95 -17.46 15.83
CA ASN A 451 -3.10 -17.51 14.94
C ASN A 451 -4.14 -18.54 15.43
N ALA A 452 -5.21 -18.73 14.67
CA ALA A 452 -6.29 -19.69 14.96
C ALA A 452 -5.82 -21.13 15.27
N PHE A 453 -4.67 -21.54 14.72
CA PHE A 453 -4.13 -22.89 14.85
C PHE A 453 -2.96 -22.99 15.84
N THR A 454 -2.60 -21.90 16.52
CA THR A 454 -1.48 -21.89 17.46
C THR A 454 -1.79 -22.73 18.68
N ARG A 455 -0.82 -23.57 19.08
CA ARG A 455 -0.92 -24.43 20.26
C ARG A 455 0.01 -23.98 21.37
N ALA A 456 -0.25 -24.42 22.60
CA ALA A 456 0.57 -24.15 23.78
C ALA A 456 2.03 -24.58 23.56
N VAL A 457 2.24 -25.72 22.87
CA VAL A 457 3.57 -26.19 22.50
C VAL A 457 4.31 -25.24 21.55
N ASP A 458 3.60 -24.54 20.66
CA ASP A 458 4.20 -23.55 19.75
C ASP A 458 4.66 -22.31 20.53
N LEU A 459 3.86 -21.86 21.50
CA LEU A 459 4.20 -20.75 22.39
C LEU A 459 5.41 -21.07 23.27
N ARG A 460 5.46 -22.27 23.86
CA ARG A 460 6.64 -22.73 24.64
C ARG A 460 7.91 -22.75 23.79
N LYS A 461 7.83 -23.21 22.55
CA LYS A 461 8.96 -23.19 21.60
C LYS A 461 9.42 -21.78 21.30
N ASN A 462 8.48 -20.83 21.12
CA ASN A 462 8.81 -19.43 20.93
C ASN A 462 9.56 -18.86 22.13
N ILE A 463 9.06 -19.07 23.35
CA ILE A 463 9.73 -18.60 24.57
C ILE A 463 11.15 -19.18 24.67
N ALA A 464 11.31 -20.49 24.51
CA ALA A 464 12.61 -21.14 24.59
C ALA A 464 13.60 -20.60 23.53
N ALA A 465 13.14 -20.42 22.30
CA ALA A 465 13.93 -19.86 21.20
C ALA A 465 14.36 -18.41 21.49
N LEU A 466 13.42 -17.57 21.95
CA LEU A 466 13.69 -16.18 22.29
C LEU A 466 14.67 -16.05 23.45
N THR A 467 14.53 -16.85 24.50
CA THR A 467 15.47 -16.89 25.62
C THR A 467 16.87 -17.29 25.15
N ALA A 468 16.98 -18.30 24.29
CA ALA A 468 18.26 -18.74 23.74
C ALA A 468 18.92 -17.65 22.88
N LEU A 469 18.18 -17.05 21.94
CA LEU A 469 18.69 -16.00 21.07
C LEU A 469 19.07 -14.73 21.86
N ASN A 470 18.26 -14.32 22.84
CA ASN A 470 18.60 -13.17 23.67
C ASN A 470 19.90 -13.42 24.45
N LYS A 471 20.11 -14.64 24.95
CA LYS A 471 21.36 -15.01 25.65
C LYS A 471 22.59 -14.93 24.74
N THR A 472 22.49 -15.35 23.47
CA THR A 472 23.64 -15.47 22.56
C THR A 472 23.85 -14.26 21.64
N CYS A 473 22.82 -13.47 21.39
CA CYS A 473 22.81 -12.42 20.38
C CYS A 473 22.58 -11.01 20.95
N SER A 474 22.32 -10.88 22.26
CA SER A 474 22.29 -9.57 22.93
C SER A 474 23.67 -8.88 22.84
N PRO A 475 23.72 -7.54 22.70
CA PRO A 475 22.60 -6.59 22.68
C PRO A 475 22.06 -6.31 21.27
N TYR A 476 22.40 -7.13 20.26
CA TYR A 476 22.10 -6.84 18.86
C TYR A 476 20.79 -7.43 18.36
N PHE A 477 20.17 -8.33 19.13
CA PHE A 477 18.92 -8.98 18.78
C PHE A 477 17.75 -8.39 19.59
N ASP A 478 16.72 -7.94 18.90
CA ASP A 478 15.46 -7.45 19.45
C ASP A 478 14.26 -8.12 18.73
N ILE A 479 13.09 -8.09 19.37
CA ILE A 479 11.80 -8.50 18.77
C ILE A 479 10.96 -7.25 18.56
N LEU A 480 10.45 -7.07 17.34
CA LEU A 480 9.52 -5.98 17.04
C LEU A 480 8.12 -6.37 17.54
N ARG A 481 7.54 -5.56 18.44
CA ARG A 481 6.16 -5.59 18.96
C ARG A 481 5.40 -6.90 18.68
N PRO A 482 5.32 -7.84 19.64
CA PRO A 482 4.63 -9.12 19.43
C PRO A 482 3.17 -8.91 19.02
N GLY A 483 2.81 -9.42 17.86
CA GLY A 483 1.48 -9.26 17.27
C GLY A 483 0.72 -10.58 17.15
N ARG A 484 -0.56 -10.48 16.82
CA ARG A 484 -1.39 -11.61 16.37
C ARG A 484 -1.38 -11.66 14.84
N LEU A 485 -1.61 -12.83 14.26
CA LEU A 485 -1.79 -12.92 12.82
C LEU A 485 -3.07 -12.18 12.42
N PHE A 486 -2.99 -11.35 11.39
CA PHE A 486 -4.19 -10.85 10.71
C PHE A 486 -4.44 -11.75 9.50
N SER A 487 -5.35 -12.70 9.64
CA SER A 487 -5.78 -13.52 8.51
C SER A 487 -6.71 -12.71 7.61
N PHE A 488 -6.15 -11.78 6.83
CA PHE A 488 -6.91 -10.90 5.93
C PHE A 488 -7.76 -11.70 4.94
N PHE A 489 -8.93 -11.17 4.59
CA PHE A 489 -9.89 -11.82 3.71
C PHE A 489 -9.20 -12.31 2.44
N GLY A 490 -9.57 -13.49 1.95
CA GLY A 490 -9.04 -14.11 0.73
C GLY A 490 -7.53 -14.43 0.71
N THR A 491 -6.81 -14.29 1.83
CA THR A 491 -5.47 -14.86 1.96
C THR A 491 -5.53 -16.39 2.14
N PRO A 492 -4.46 -17.14 1.80
CA PRO A 492 -4.37 -18.56 2.11
C PRO A 492 -4.54 -18.89 3.61
N SER A 493 -4.08 -18.04 4.53
CA SER A 493 -4.31 -18.24 5.98
C SER A 493 -5.80 -18.13 6.34
N TYR A 494 -6.50 -17.10 5.84
CA TYR A 494 -7.94 -16.94 6.05
C TYR A 494 -8.74 -18.14 5.51
N ARG A 495 -8.52 -18.51 4.24
CA ARG A 495 -9.20 -19.67 3.63
C ARG A 495 -8.96 -20.96 4.40
N ARG A 496 -7.75 -21.17 4.91
CA ARG A 496 -7.42 -22.34 5.72
C ARG A 496 -8.19 -22.36 7.03
N ALA A 497 -8.26 -21.23 7.74
CA ALA A 497 -9.03 -21.12 8.98
C ALA A 497 -10.52 -21.39 8.74
N VAL A 498 -11.11 -20.81 7.69
CA VAL A 498 -12.50 -21.07 7.29
C VAL A 498 -12.73 -22.55 6.95
N ALA A 499 -11.88 -23.15 6.11
CA ALA A 499 -12.00 -24.56 5.72
C ALA A 499 -11.85 -25.54 6.90
N ALA A 500 -11.15 -25.13 7.96
CA ALA A 500 -11.01 -25.92 9.18
C ALA A 500 -12.14 -25.69 10.20
N GLY A 501 -13.17 -24.91 9.87
CA GLY A 501 -14.24 -24.56 10.81
C GLY A 501 -13.79 -23.60 11.93
N LEU A 502 -12.67 -22.89 11.75
CA LEU A 502 -12.08 -21.98 12.73
C LEU A 502 -12.35 -20.50 12.43
N SER A 503 -13.39 -20.19 11.65
CA SER A 503 -13.77 -18.81 11.33
C SER A 503 -14.08 -17.98 12.59
N GLY A 504 -14.66 -18.59 13.63
CA GLY A 504 -14.94 -17.94 14.91
C GLY A 504 -13.69 -17.50 15.69
N PHE A 505 -12.50 -17.95 15.26
CA PHE A 505 -11.21 -17.57 15.85
C PHE A 505 -10.46 -16.50 15.03
N ILE A 506 -11.02 -16.10 13.89
CA ILE A 506 -10.61 -14.90 13.17
C ILE A 506 -11.46 -13.76 13.73
N ASN A 507 -10.87 -12.87 14.53
CA ASN A 507 -11.63 -11.74 15.05
C ASN A 507 -12.06 -10.84 13.88
N VAL A 508 -13.36 -10.65 13.68
CA VAL A 508 -13.92 -9.75 12.69
C VAL A 508 -14.48 -8.55 13.43
N LYS A 509 -13.87 -7.38 13.22
CA LYS A 509 -14.28 -6.12 13.86
C LYS A 509 -15.60 -5.61 13.30
N ASP A 510 -15.78 -5.76 11.99
CA ASP A 510 -16.91 -5.26 11.24
C ASP A 510 -17.02 -6.04 9.91
N VAL A 511 -18.18 -6.00 9.27
CA VAL A 511 -18.40 -6.54 7.93
C VAL A 511 -18.95 -5.42 7.05
N LEU A 512 -18.17 -5.05 6.04
CA LEU A 512 -18.69 -4.18 4.98
C LEU A 512 -19.70 -5.00 4.19
N SER A 513 -20.89 -4.45 3.98
CA SER A 513 -21.96 -5.14 3.26
C SER A 513 -22.76 -4.16 2.41
N VAL A 514 -23.31 -4.68 1.31
CA VAL A 514 -24.28 -3.95 0.49
C VAL A 514 -25.59 -4.72 0.49
N ARG A 515 -26.67 -4.05 0.88
CA ARG A 515 -27.99 -4.67 1.01
C ARG A 515 -28.40 -5.34 -0.30
N GLY A 516 -28.69 -6.64 -0.24
CA GLY A 516 -29.10 -7.45 -1.39
C GLY A 516 -27.97 -8.04 -2.21
N PHE A 517 -26.70 -7.80 -1.84
CA PHE A 517 -25.53 -8.26 -2.59
C PHE A 517 -24.45 -8.85 -1.66
N PRO A 518 -24.73 -10.02 -1.05
CA PRO A 518 -23.82 -10.66 -0.09
C PRO A 518 -22.46 -11.05 -0.70
N GLU A 519 -22.35 -11.16 -2.02
CA GLU A 519 -21.07 -11.39 -2.72
C GLU A 519 -20.06 -10.24 -2.55
N TYR A 520 -20.51 -9.06 -2.10
CA TYR A 520 -19.66 -7.92 -1.78
C TYR A 520 -19.37 -7.77 -0.29
N ASP A 521 -19.84 -8.71 0.53
CA ASP A 521 -19.51 -8.73 1.94
C ASP A 521 -17.99 -8.86 2.12
N TYR A 522 -17.42 -8.01 2.96
CA TYR A 522 -15.99 -7.98 3.22
C TYR A 522 -15.74 -7.88 4.73
N PRO A 523 -15.22 -8.94 5.37
CA PRO A 523 -14.91 -8.92 6.79
C PRO A 523 -13.64 -8.10 7.06
N LEU A 524 -13.74 -7.09 7.92
CA LEU A 524 -12.62 -6.31 8.43
C LEU A 524 -12.02 -7.03 9.64
N VAL A 525 -10.88 -7.69 9.46
CA VAL A 525 -10.28 -8.54 10.49
C VAL A 525 -9.47 -7.75 11.55
N GLY A 526 -9.57 -8.18 12.81
CA GLY A 526 -8.98 -7.55 13.99
C GLY A 526 -7.87 -8.36 14.69
N GLY A 527 -7.39 -9.44 14.08
CA GLY A 527 -6.34 -10.30 14.60
C GLY A 527 -6.85 -11.61 15.19
N ASP A 528 -6.19 -12.71 14.86
CA ASP A 528 -6.62 -14.06 15.19
C ASP A 528 -6.43 -14.39 16.69
N SER A 529 -7.21 -15.35 17.20
CA SER A 529 -7.04 -15.95 18.54
C SER A 529 -6.84 -17.46 18.43
N PRO A 530 -6.06 -18.11 19.30
CA PRO A 530 -5.92 -19.58 19.25
C PRO A 530 -7.24 -20.30 19.54
N ALA A 531 -7.50 -21.39 18.80
CA ALA A 531 -8.62 -22.28 19.11
C ALA A 531 -8.38 -23.16 20.34
N GLU A 532 -7.11 -23.49 20.63
CA GLU A 532 -6.76 -24.28 21.80
C GLU A 532 -6.82 -23.43 23.07
N ARG A 533 -7.68 -23.82 24.02
CA ARG A 533 -7.90 -23.09 25.28
C ARG A 533 -6.62 -22.87 26.09
N GLU A 534 -5.72 -23.86 26.11
CA GLU A 534 -4.44 -23.74 26.82
C GLU A 534 -3.55 -22.67 26.18
N ALA A 535 -3.44 -22.64 24.85
CA ALA A 535 -2.68 -21.63 24.13
C ALA A 535 -3.25 -20.21 24.38
N ASP A 536 -4.58 -20.08 24.32
CA ASP A 536 -5.26 -18.81 24.57
C ASP A 536 -5.09 -18.33 26.03
N ALA A 537 -5.16 -19.24 27.01
CA ALA A 537 -4.85 -18.94 28.40
C ALA A 537 -3.38 -18.50 28.59
N MET A 538 -2.43 -19.18 27.93
CA MET A 538 -1.03 -18.79 27.95
C MET A 538 -0.83 -17.38 27.40
N LEU A 539 -1.44 -17.05 26.25
CA LEU A 539 -1.30 -15.72 25.64
C LEU A 539 -1.79 -14.59 26.55
N ARG A 540 -2.87 -14.79 27.31
CA ARG A 540 -3.34 -13.82 28.30
C ARG A 540 -2.33 -13.61 29.43
N ALA A 541 -1.49 -14.60 29.72
CA ALA A 541 -0.43 -14.52 30.73
C ALA A 541 0.95 -14.08 30.20
N VAL A 542 1.15 -14.03 28.87
CA VAL A 542 2.44 -13.69 28.23
C VAL A 542 2.89 -12.23 28.39
N PRO A 543 2.02 -11.19 28.52
CA PRO A 543 2.47 -9.80 28.70
C PRO A 543 3.42 -9.60 29.90
N SER A 544 3.43 -10.50 30.88
CA SER A 544 4.29 -10.42 32.08
C SER A 544 5.59 -11.23 32.01
N ARG A 545 5.86 -11.99 30.94
CA ARG A 545 6.94 -13.02 30.93
C ARG A 545 7.94 -12.97 29.78
N LEU A 546 7.78 -12.10 28.79
CA LEU A 546 8.75 -12.00 27.69
C LEU A 546 9.88 -11.01 28.04
N PRO A 547 11.15 -11.43 28.02
CA PRO A 547 12.27 -10.53 28.30
C PRO A 547 12.33 -9.40 27.25
N SER A 548 12.28 -8.16 27.76
CA SER A 548 12.43 -6.89 27.03
C SER A 548 11.73 -6.85 25.67
N ILE A 549 10.40 -6.79 25.70
CA ILE A 549 9.61 -6.20 24.60
C ILE A 549 9.92 -4.70 24.61
N LYS A 550 10.50 -4.17 23.52
CA LYS A 550 10.65 -2.72 23.32
C LYS A 550 9.56 -2.19 22.41
#